data_AF-A0AAV5V805-F1
#
_entry.id   AF-A0AAV5V805-F1
#
_cell.length_a   1.000
_cell.length_b   1.000
_cell.length_c   1.000
_cell.angle_alpha   90.00
_cell.angle_beta   90.00
_cell.angle_gamma   90.00
#
_symmetry.space_group_name_H-M   'P 1'
#
loop_
_entity.id
_entity.type
_entity.pdbx_description
1 polymer ?
#
loop_
_entity_poly.entity_id
_entity_poly.type
_entity_poly.pdbx_seq_one_letter_code
_entity_poly.pdbx_strand_id
1 'polypeptide(L)'
;QIYKATFSPPNRLQAEFKRNVMESETTESGLLFSRIRNGKTVVYRACDDPVVDGVEVDGGKEELQGCTLTSLHRRKLIYVSEGTRTGARLIAPNSIVITVTKTQNFDVNCICSSSDSSFVFFLSDNRELSILNTDTMKLNPFAAQSGGKPLIIKGILSADEEKVVVQGRRDGSNEYFVFTVSL
;
A
#
# COMPACT_ATOMS: atom_id res chain seq x y z
N GLN A 1 -9.95 20.37 1.86
CA GLN A 1 -8.81 20.63 2.77
C GLN A 1 -8.27 19.31 3.28
N ILE A 2 -6.97 19.20 3.57
CA ILE A 2 -6.33 17.98 4.09
C ILE A 2 -5.84 18.23 5.51
N TYR A 3 -6.22 17.34 6.42
CA TYR A 3 -5.80 17.32 7.82
C TYR A 3 -5.13 15.97 8.13
N LYS A 4 -4.10 15.98 8.97
CA LYS A 4 -3.46 14.77 9.49
C LYS A 4 -3.81 14.63 10.97
N ALA A 5 -4.42 13.50 11.33
CA ALA A 5 -4.56 13.11 12.73
C ALA A 5 -3.37 12.24 13.14
N THR A 6 -2.69 12.60 14.21
CA THR A 6 -1.61 11.80 14.81
C THR A 6 -1.99 11.47 16.24
N PHE A 7 -1.85 10.20 16.62
CA PHE A 7 -2.01 9.78 18.00
C PHE A 7 -0.69 9.93 18.74
N SER A 8 -0.68 10.74 19.80
CA SER A 8 0.41 10.88 20.75
C SER A 8 -0.01 10.22 22.06
N PRO A 9 0.57 9.05 22.40
CA PRO A 9 0.29 8.38 23.66
C PRO A 9 0.55 9.31 24.87
N PRO A 10 -0.20 9.16 25.99
CA PRO A 10 -1.18 8.11 26.22
C PRO A 10 -2.59 8.38 25.67
N ASN A 11 -3.03 9.64 25.49
CA ASN A 11 -4.46 9.92 25.18
C ASN A 11 -4.71 11.13 24.26
N ARG A 12 -3.70 11.62 23.52
CA ARG A 12 -3.86 12.85 22.74
C ARG A 12 -3.89 12.56 21.24
N LEU A 13 -5.08 12.63 20.64
CA LEU A 13 -5.20 12.78 19.19
C LEU A 13 -4.99 14.26 18.84
N GLN A 14 -3.99 14.52 18.02
CA GLN A 14 -3.70 15.87 17.51
C GLN A 14 -4.04 15.91 16.03
N ALA A 15 -4.88 16.87 15.64
CA ALA A 15 -5.18 17.15 14.25
C ALA A 15 -4.36 18.37 13.81
N GLU A 16 -3.66 18.24 12.69
CA GLU A 16 -2.84 19.29 12.11
C GLU A 16 -3.34 19.56 10.68
N PHE A 17 -3.59 20.82 10.35
CA PHE A 17 -3.84 21.21 8.96
C PHE A 17 -2.56 21.02 8.13
N LYS A 18 -2.67 20.36 6.98
CA LYS A 18 -1.53 20.15 6.08
C LYS A 18 -1.58 21.07 4.87
N ARG A 19 -2.68 21.05 4.12
CA ARG A 19 -2.85 21.90 2.93
C ARG A 19 -4.29 21.96 2.45
N ASN A 20 -4.58 22.89 1.54
CA ASN A 20 -5.80 22.86 0.76
C ASN A 20 -5.67 21.86 -0.40
N VAL A 21 -6.80 21.30 -0.84
CA VAL A 21 -6.89 20.56 -2.10
C VAL A 21 -6.86 21.59 -3.21
N MET A 22 -6.02 21.40 -4.23
CA MET A 22 -5.92 22.34 -5.36
C MET A 22 -6.95 21.98 -6.44
N GLU A 23 -7.41 22.97 -7.21
CA GLU A 23 -8.50 22.79 -8.20
C GLU A 23 -8.19 21.77 -9.31
N SER A 24 -6.91 21.53 -9.60
CA SER A 24 -6.46 20.60 -10.65
C SER A 24 -6.03 19.22 -10.12
N GLU A 25 -6.32 18.91 -8.85
CA GLU A 25 -6.00 17.62 -8.26
C GLU A 25 -7.11 16.59 -8.51
N THR A 26 -6.71 15.40 -8.93
CA THR A 26 -7.55 14.20 -8.96
C THR A 26 -7.24 13.37 -7.73
N THR A 27 -8.29 12.85 -7.07
CA THR A 27 -8.11 11.89 -5.98
C THR A 27 -7.87 10.50 -6.56
N GLU A 28 -6.81 9.85 -6.08
CA GLU A 28 -6.43 8.50 -6.45
C GLU A 28 -6.66 7.55 -5.25
N SER A 29 -6.57 6.24 -5.46
CA SER A 29 -6.65 5.26 -4.37
C SER A 29 -5.50 5.45 -3.36
N GLY A 30 -5.72 5.01 -2.12
CA GLY A 30 -4.66 4.98 -1.09
C GLY A 30 -4.26 6.35 -0.54
N LEU A 31 -5.18 7.32 -0.49
CA LEU A 31 -4.92 8.70 -0.06
C LEU A 31 -3.83 9.39 -0.90
N LEU A 32 -3.80 9.05 -2.19
CA LEU A 32 -2.94 9.69 -3.18
C LEU A 32 -3.72 10.76 -3.94
N PHE A 33 -2.98 11.72 -4.46
CA PHE A 33 -3.48 12.76 -5.34
C PHE A 33 -2.60 12.80 -6.58
N SER A 34 -3.20 13.09 -7.73
CA SER A 34 -2.49 13.33 -8.97
C SER A 34 -2.86 14.69 -9.57
N ARG A 35 -1.97 15.25 -10.39
CA ARG A 35 -2.26 16.45 -11.20
C ARG A 35 -1.37 16.49 -12.44
N ILE A 36 -1.73 17.33 -13.40
CA ILE A 36 -0.84 17.63 -14.53
C ILE A 36 0.10 18.79 -14.17
N ARG A 37 1.40 18.58 -14.37
CA ARG A 37 2.46 19.60 -14.22
C ARG A 37 3.38 19.51 -15.42
N ASN A 38 3.53 20.60 -16.18
CA ASN A 38 4.35 20.66 -17.39
C ASN A 38 4.02 19.54 -18.40
N GLY A 39 2.73 19.23 -18.57
CA GLY A 39 2.26 18.18 -19.49
C GLY A 39 2.42 16.75 -18.98
N LYS A 40 2.97 16.53 -17.79
CA LYS A 40 3.14 15.21 -17.17
C LYS A 40 2.22 15.02 -15.97
N THR A 41 1.76 13.79 -15.77
CA THR A 41 1.04 13.40 -14.55
C THR A 41 2.04 13.28 -13.41
N VAL A 42 1.75 13.92 -12.28
CA VAL A 42 2.54 13.88 -11.05
C VAL A 42 1.65 13.39 -9.91
N VAL A 43 2.15 12.44 -9.13
CA VAL A 43 1.45 11.81 -8.00
C VAL A 43 2.18 12.11 -6.69
N TYR A 44 1.43 12.32 -5.61
CA TYR A 44 1.93 12.60 -4.26
C TYR A 44 0.90 12.13 -3.22
N ARG A 45 1.31 11.99 -1.95
CA ARG A 45 0.38 11.61 -0.86
C ARG A 45 -0.44 12.83 -0.44
N ALA A 46 -1.59 12.58 0.19
CA ALA A 46 -2.47 13.63 0.69
C ALA A 46 -1.75 14.70 1.53
N CYS A 47 -0.83 14.28 2.39
CA CYS A 47 -0.10 15.16 3.31
C CYS A 47 1.23 15.71 2.77
N ASP A 48 1.63 15.33 1.55
CA ASP A 48 2.87 15.79 0.93
C ASP A 48 2.70 17.20 0.31
N ASP A 49 3.81 17.88 0.05
CA ASP A 49 3.83 19.11 -0.75
C ASP A 49 3.76 18.76 -2.26
N PRO A 50 2.70 19.15 -2.99
CA PRO A 50 2.53 18.81 -4.40
C PRO A 50 3.60 19.41 -5.33
N VAL A 51 4.31 20.45 -4.90
CA VAL A 51 5.38 21.10 -5.65
C VAL A 51 6.69 20.34 -5.47
N VAL A 52 7.02 19.95 -4.25
CA VAL A 52 8.34 19.39 -3.89
C VAL A 52 8.35 17.86 -3.96
N ASP A 53 7.31 17.21 -3.45
CA ASP A 53 7.30 15.77 -3.18
C ASP A 53 6.70 14.93 -4.32
N GLY A 54 6.11 15.58 -5.32
CA GLY A 54 5.49 14.94 -6.47
C GLY A 54 6.44 14.04 -7.27
N VAL A 55 5.93 12.86 -7.65
CA VAL A 55 6.62 11.88 -8.51
C VAL A 55 5.93 11.80 -9.86
N GLU A 56 6.70 11.97 -10.93
CA GLU A 56 6.20 11.88 -12.31
C GLU A 56 5.83 10.44 -12.65
N VAL A 57 4.72 10.23 -13.38
CA VAL A 57 4.36 8.91 -13.88
C VAL A 57 5.21 8.62 -15.13
N ASP A 58 6.21 7.74 -15.00
CA ASP A 58 7.14 7.41 -16.09
C ASP A 58 6.79 6.12 -16.86
N GLY A 59 5.69 5.44 -16.50
CA GLY A 59 5.24 4.22 -17.19
C GLY A 59 4.48 4.50 -18.50
N GLY A 60 4.71 3.68 -19.52
CA GLY A 60 3.94 3.75 -20.77
C GLY A 60 2.46 3.47 -20.52
N LYS A 61 1.56 4.18 -21.21
CA LYS A 61 0.10 3.96 -21.08
C LYS A 61 -0.33 2.50 -21.27
N GLU A 62 0.38 1.78 -22.16
CA GLU A 62 0.14 0.36 -22.44
C GLU A 62 0.57 -0.53 -21.27
N GLU A 63 1.71 -0.26 -20.62
CA GLU A 63 2.21 -1.06 -19.50
C GLU A 63 1.36 -0.93 -18.23
N LEU A 64 0.74 0.24 -18.06
CA LEU A 64 -0.15 0.57 -16.96
C LEU A 64 -1.61 0.22 -17.26
N GLN A 65 -1.93 -0.29 -18.45
CA GLN A 65 -3.29 -0.67 -18.79
C GLN A 65 -3.76 -1.81 -17.87
N GLY A 66 -4.90 -1.61 -17.21
CA GLY A 66 -5.43 -2.57 -16.23
C GLY A 66 -4.71 -2.59 -14.89
N CYS A 67 -3.81 -1.64 -14.64
CA CYS A 67 -3.16 -1.45 -13.35
C CYS A 67 -3.87 -0.36 -12.53
N THR A 68 -4.01 -0.59 -11.22
CA THR A 68 -4.52 0.39 -10.26
C THR A 68 -3.36 0.97 -9.46
N LEU A 69 -3.21 2.29 -9.46
CA LEU A 69 -2.26 2.97 -8.56
C LEU A 69 -2.79 2.85 -7.12
N THR A 70 -1.95 2.40 -6.19
CA THR A 70 -2.38 2.10 -4.82
C THR A 70 -1.54 2.75 -3.74
N SER A 71 -0.26 3.01 -4.00
CA SER A 71 0.64 3.58 -3.00
C SER A 71 1.79 4.35 -3.64
N LEU A 72 2.37 5.26 -2.86
CA LEU A 72 3.62 5.95 -3.16
C LEU A 72 4.61 5.67 -2.03
N HIS A 73 5.70 4.99 -2.36
CA HIS A 73 6.67 4.49 -1.41
C HIS A 73 8.10 4.76 -1.89
N ARG A 74 8.91 5.48 -1.10
CA ARG A 74 10.31 5.85 -1.45
C ARG A 74 10.46 6.37 -2.88
N ARG A 75 9.60 7.33 -3.26
CA ARG A 75 9.49 7.91 -4.61
C ARG A 75 9.18 6.90 -5.73
N LYS A 76 8.68 5.71 -5.40
CA LYS A 76 8.19 4.69 -6.33
C LYS A 76 6.67 4.58 -6.23
N LEU A 77 6.02 4.67 -7.39
CA LEU A 77 4.60 4.43 -7.57
C LEU A 77 4.37 2.93 -7.58
N ILE A 78 3.48 2.48 -6.71
CA ILE A 78 3.12 1.07 -6.57
C ILE A 78 1.75 0.87 -7.21
N TYR A 79 1.76 0.08 -8.27
CA TYR A 79 0.60 -0.33 -9.01
C TYR A 79 0.26 -1.77 -8.67
N VAL A 80 -1.03 -2.10 -8.74
CA VAL A 80 -1.54 -3.46 -8.59
C VAL A 80 -2.21 -3.87 -9.89
N SER A 81 -1.91 -5.08 -10.35
CA SER A 81 -2.56 -5.70 -11.51
C SER A 81 -3.06 -7.10 -11.13
N GLU A 82 -4.13 -7.55 -11.78
CA GLU A 82 -4.59 -8.93 -11.65
C GLU A 82 -3.81 -9.86 -12.58
N GLY A 83 -3.52 -11.08 -12.13
CA GLY A 83 -2.85 -12.09 -12.96
C GLY A 83 -3.04 -13.52 -12.48
N THR A 84 -2.33 -14.45 -13.12
CA THR A 84 -2.39 -15.89 -12.77
C THR A 84 -1.39 -16.27 -11.68
N ARG A 85 -0.33 -15.47 -11.49
CA ARG A 85 0.72 -15.70 -10.49
C ARG A 85 1.04 -14.40 -9.77
N THR A 86 1.18 -14.49 -8.45
CA THR A 86 1.68 -13.37 -7.65
C THR A 86 3.14 -13.09 -8.02
N GLY A 87 3.46 -11.82 -8.23
CA GLY A 87 4.81 -11.38 -8.57
C GLY A 87 4.94 -9.87 -8.49
N ALA A 88 6.16 -9.38 -8.63
CA ALA A 88 6.42 -7.95 -8.71
C ALA A 88 7.45 -7.68 -9.80
N ARG A 89 7.29 -6.57 -10.51
CA ARG A 89 8.25 -6.13 -11.53
C ARG A 89 8.39 -4.62 -11.52
N LEU A 90 9.61 -4.16 -11.82
CA LEU A 90 9.88 -2.77 -12.11
C LEU A 90 9.53 -2.51 -13.59
N ILE A 91 8.71 -1.51 -13.86
CA ILE A 91 8.33 -1.13 -15.25
C ILE A 91 9.00 0.16 -15.70
N ALA A 92 9.31 1.04 -14.75
CA ALA A 92 10.09 2.25 -14.94
C ALA A 92 10.91 2.51 -13.65
N PRO A 93 11.94 3.37 -13.66
CA PRO A 93 12.79 3.61 -12.49
C PRO A 93 12.02 3.92 -11.18
N ASN A 94 10.86 4.55 -11.30
CA ASN A 94 9.98 4.93 -10.21
C ASN A 94 8.63 4.21 -10.20
N SER A 95 8.45 3.13 -10.96
CA SER A 95 7.15 2.47 -11.08
C SER A 95 7.28 0.96 -10.92
N ILE A 96 6.59 0.41 -9.92
CA ILE A 96 6.53 -1.02 -9.62
C ILE A 96 5.10 -1.50 -9.86
N VAL A 97 4.96 -2.63 -10.55
CA VAL A 97 3.69 -3.36 -10.66
C VAL A 97 3.77 -4.61 -9.79
N ILE A 98 2.82 -4.75 -8.87
CA ILE A 98 2.58 -5.97 -8.10
C ILE A 98 1.42 -6.70 -8.77
N THR A 99 1.69 -7.88 -9.30
CA THR A 99 0.67 -8.78 -9.80
C THR A 99 0.18 -9.65 -8.67
N VAL A 100 -1.14 -9.72 -8.47
CA VAL A 100 -1.78 -10.62 -7.50
C VAL A 100 -2.60 -11.69 -8.22
N THR A 101 -2.59 -12.91 -7.70
CA THR A 101 -3.47 -13.97 -8.22
C THR A 101 -4.91 -13.71 -7.78
N LYS A 102 -5.83 -13.62 -8.75
CA LYS A 102 -7.26 -13.47 -8.48
C LYS A 102 -7.92 -14.82 -8.28
N THR A 103 -8.57 -15.04 -7.13
CA THR A 103 -9.23 -16.33 -6.84
C THR A 103 -10.74 -16.28 -6.74
N GLN A 104 -11.36 -15.12 -6.46
CA GLN A 104 -12.75 -14.74 -6.71
C GLN A 104 -13.11 -13.52 -5.85
N ASN A 105 -13.50 -12.41 -6.48
CA ASN A 105 -14.27 -11.29 -5.91
C ASN A 105 -13.71 -10.53 -4.69
N PHE A 106 -12.40 -10.49 -4.46
CA PHE A 106 -11.84 -9.60 -3.44
C PHE A 106 -10.94 -8.54 -4.07
N ASP A 107 -11.14 -7.29 -3.66
CA ASP A 107 -10.19 -6.22 -3.96
C ASP A 107 -8.88 -6.49 -3.20
N VAL A 108 -7.74 -6.14 -3.79
CA VAL A 108 -6.46 -6.11 -3.06
C VAL A 108 -6.60 -5.11 -1.93
N ASN A 109 -6.80 -5.62 -0.72
CA ASN A 109 -7.47 -4.84 0.31
C ASN A 109 -6.54 -3.86 1.03
N CYS A 110 -5.23 -4.10 1.08
CA CYS A 110 -4.31 -3.22 1.80
C CYS A 110 -2.90 -3.28 1.21
N ILE A 111 -2.34 -2.11 0.89
CA ILE A 111 -0.90 -1.92 0.74
C ILE A 111 -0.45 -0.94 1.82
N CYS A 112 0.55 -1.32 2.60
CA CYS A 112 1.16 -0.41 3.55
C CYS A 112 2.67 -0.51 3.52
N SER A 113 3.33 0.56 3.94
CA SER A 113 4.77 0.63 4.17
C SER A 113 5.04 1.71 5.20
N SER A 114 6.10 1.59 6.00
CA SER A 114 6.69 2.79 6.58
C SER A 114 7.35 3.61 5.46
N SER A 115 7.46 4.94 5.64
CA SER A 115 8.04 5.81 4.61
C SER A 115 9.51 5.50 4.30
N ASP A 116 10.21 4.90 5.27
CA ASP A 116 11.67 4.77 5.25
C ASP A 116 12.13 3.32 5.01
N SER A 117 11.24 2.35 5.22
CA SER A 117 11.54 0.94 4.95
C SER A 117 11.67 0.66 3.45
N SER A 118 12.37 -0.40 3.07
CA SER A 118 12.31 -0.93 1.69
C SER A 118 11.12 -1.86 1.45
N PHE A 119 10.33 -2.16 2.47
CA PHE A 119 9.28 -3.16 2.42
C PHE A 119 7.91 -2.58 2.08
N VAL A 120 7.25 -3.24 1.13
CA VAL A 120 5.82 -3.06 0.82
C VAL A 120 5.09 -4.33 1.22
N PHE A 121 4.10 -4.17 2.09
CA PHE A 121 3.26 -5.27 2.56
C PHE A 121 1.94 -5.26 1.81
N PHE A 122 1.50 -6.41 1.35
CA PHE A 122 0.23 -6.53 0.64
C PHE A 122 -0.46 -7.87 0.93
N LEU A 123 -1.78 -7.88 0.80
CA LEU A 123 -2.60 -9.08 0.94
C LEU A 123 -3.09 -9.55 -0.43
N SER A 124 -2.89 -10.83 -0.72
CA SER A 124 -3.51 -11.48 -1.88
C SER A 124 -4.99 -11.82 -1.59
N ASP A 125 -5.75 -12.18 -2.63
CA ASP A 125 -7.14 -12.65 -2.51
C ASP A 125 -7.26 -13.85 -1.55
N ASN A 126 -6.24 -14.72 -1.55
CA ASN A 126 -6.14 -15.88 -0.67
C ASN A 126 -5.85 -15.50 0.79
N ARG A 127 -5.83 -14.21 1.12
CA ARG A 127 -5.53 -13.68 2.45
C ARG A 127 -4.12 -14.02 2.95
N GLU A 128 -3.21 -14.23 2.00
CA GLU A 128 -1.79 -14.42 2.28
C GLU A 128 -1.13 -13.06 2.34
N LEU A 129 -0.45 -12.79 3.45
CA LEU A 129 0.42 -11.62 3.57
C LEU A 129 1.67 -11.88 2.77
N SER A 130 2.07 -10.92 1.94
CA SER A 130 3.31 -10.97 1.19
C SER A 130 4.10 -9.68 1.39
N ILE A 131 5.42 -9.82 1.37
CA ILE A 131 6.36 -8.74 1.61
C ILE A 131 7.21 -8.60 0.35
N LEU A 132 7.18 -7.41 -0.24
CA LEU A 132 8.07 -7.05 -1.34
C LEU A 132 9.19 -6.17 -0.80
N ASN A 133 10.44 -6.60 -0.96
CA ASN A 133 11.59 -5.69 -0.84
C ASN A 133 11.73 -4.92 -2.16
N THR A 134 11.52 -3.60 -2.12
CA THR A 134 11.52 -2.72 -3.30
C THR A 134 12.91 -2.41 -3.85
N ASP A 135 13.97 -2.68 -3.08
CA ASP A 135 15.36 -2.53 -3.54
C ASP A 135 15.82 -3.78 -4.29
N THR A 136 15.47 -4.97 -3.80
CA THR A 136 15.90 -6.24 -4.39
C THR A 136 14.85 -6.88 -5.30
N MET A 137 13.63 -6.34 -5.34
CA MET A 137 12.45 -6.91 -6.00
C MET A 137 12.13 -8.37 -5.57
N LYS A 138 12.56 -8.77 -4.37
CA LYS A 138 12.31 -10.11 -3.83
C LYS A 138 10.97 -10.13 -3.11
N LEU A 139 10.17 -11.13 -3.44
CA LEU A 139 8.86 -11.38 -2.86
C LEU A 139 8.96 -12.52 -1.84
N ASN A 140 8.56 -12.26 -0.60
CA ASN A 140 8.52 -13.26 0.45
C ASN A 140 7.06 -13.46 0.90
N PRO A 141 6.45 -14.63 0.66
CA PRO A 141 5.15 -14.94 1.23
C PRO A 141 5.30 -15.15 2.75
N PHE A 142 4.32 -14.67 3.51
CA PHE A 142 4.27 -14.78 4.96
C PHE A 142 3.02 -15.58 5.39
N ALA A 143 3.25 -16.70 6.09
CA ALA A 143 2.18 -17.53 6.64
C ALA A 143 1.98 -17.22 8.12
N ALA A 144 0.90 -16.51 8.45
CA ALA A 144 0.56 -16.21 9.85
C ALA A 144 -0.06 -17.42 10.56
N GLN A 145 0.49 -17.79 11.71
CA GLN A 145 0.01 -18.88 12.56
C GLN A 145 -0.10 -18.43 14.03
N SER A 146 -1.09 -18.96 14.75
CA SER A 146 -1.20 -18.80 16.21
C SER A 146 -1.65 -20.10 16.84
N GLY A 147 -0.87 -20.60 17.81
CA GLY A 147 -1.15 -21.89 18.47
C GLY A 147 -1.23 -23.07 17.51
N GLY A 148 -0.40 -23.06 16.44
CA GLY A 148 -0.38 -24.11 15.42
C GLY A 148 -1.54 -24.09 14.42
N LYS A 149 -2.44 -23.09 14.49
CA LYS A 149 -3.55 -22.93 13.53
C LYS A 149 -3.29 -21.76 12.57
N PRO A 150 -3.64 -21.90 11.28
CA PRO A 150 -3.60 -20.81 10.33
C PRO A 150 -4.50 -19.64 10.75
N LEU A 151 -4.02 -18.42 10.52
CA LEU A 151 -4.80 -17.20 10.69
C LEU A 151 -5.23 -16.67 9.33
N ILE A 152 -6.49 -16.28 9.22
CA ILE A 152 -7.02 -15.61 8.03
C ILE A 152 -6.87 -14.11 8.25
N ILE A 153 -5.94 -13.48 7.52
CA ILE A 153 -5.72 -12.04 7.59
C ILE A 153 -6.77 -11.33 6.73
N LYS A 154 -7.38 -10.28 7.28
CA LYS A 154 -8.49 -9.55 6.65
C LYS A 154 -8.09 -8.14 6.24
N GLY A 155 -7.20 -7.52 6.98
CA GLY A 155 -6.62 -6.22 6.64
C GLY A 155 -5.29 -5.99 7.34
N ILE A 156 -4.47 -5.11 6.76
CA ILE A 156 -3.26 -4.61 7.38
C ILE A 156 -3.58 -3.24 7.97
N LEU A 157 -3.29 -3.06 9.26
CA LEU A 157 -3.59 -1.82 9.99
C LEU A 157 -2.36 -0.91 10.06
N SER A 158 -1.19 -1.49 10.27
CA SER A 158 0.10 -0.77 10.25
C SER A 158 1.24 -1.74 10.00
N ALA A 159 2.38 -1.23 9.53
CA ALA A 159 3.59 -2.02 9.37
C ALA A 159 4.84 -1.15 9.62
N ASP A 160 5.85 -1.77 10.21
CA ASP A 160 7.23 -1.29 10.28
C ASP A 160 8.19 -2.39 9.79
N GLU A 161 9.50 -2.22 9.98
CA GLU A 161 10.52 -3.16 9.48
C GLU A 161 10.53 -4.51 10.20
N GLU A 162 10.01 -4.57 11.42
CA GLU A 162 10.05 -5.76 12.28
C GLU A 162 8.67 -6.39 12.43
N LYS A 163 7.60 -5.60 12.30
CA LYS A 163 6.26 -5.95 12.74
C LYS A 163 5.19 -5.45 11.78
N VAL A 164 4.16 -6.28 11.62
CA VAL A 164 2.92 -5.91 10.94
C VAL A 164 1.77 -6.10 11.91
N VAL A 165 0.97 -5.06 12.10
CA VAL A 165 -0.28 -5.14 12.86
C VAL A 165 -1.40 -5.43 11.86
N VAL A 166 -2.05 -6.56 12.06
CA VAL A 166 -3.10 -7.04 11.17
C VAL A 166 -4.40 -7.26 11.93
N GLN A 167 -5.50 -7.11 11.21
CA GLN A 167 -6.80 -7.61 11.65
C GLN A 167 -7.05 -8.94 10.96
N GLY A 168 -7.47 -9.94 11.72
CA GLY A 168 -7.80 -11.24 11.17
C GLY A 168 -8.68 -12.07 12.09
N ARG A 169 -8.83 -13.34 11.75
CA ARG A 169 -9.58 -14.32 12.53
C ARG A 169 -8.89 -15.69 12.47
N ARG A 170 -9.21 -16.55 13.43
CA ARG A 170 -8.82 -17.97 13.35
C ARG A 170 -9.68 -18.66 12.30
N ASP A 171 -9.08 -19.62 11.60
CA ASP A 171 -9.86 -20.45 10.68
C ASP A 171 -11.01 -21.17 11.43
N GLY A 172 -12.19 -21.18 10.82
CA GLY A 172 -13.43 -21.67 11.44
C GLY A 172 -14.05 -20.78 12.53
N SER A 173 -13.47 -19.62 12.86
CA SER A 173 -14.05 -18.66 13.83
C SER A 173 -14.72 -17.47 13.15
N ASN A 174 -15.72 -16.88 13.81
CA ASN A 174 -16.34 -15.61 13.44
C ASN A 174 -15.79 -14.42 14.22
N GLU A 175 -14.93 -14.66 15.22
CA GLU A 175 -14.33 -13.60 16.02
C GLU A 175 -13.12 -12.99 15.32
N TYR A 176 -13.14 -11.66 15.21
CA TYR A 176 -12.03 -10.87 14.68
C TYR A 176 -11.19 -10.33 15.83
N PHE A 177 -9.88 -10.37 15.66
CA PHE A 177 -8.94 -9.79 16.60
C PHE A 177 -7.81 -9.09 15.85
N VAL A 178 -7.20 -8.13 16.55
CA VAL A 178 -5.99 -7.46 16.11
C VAL A 178 -4.81 -8.17 16.74
N PHE A 179 -3.81 -8.50 15.94
CA PHE A 179 -2.59 -9.13 16.42
C PHE A 179 -1.38 -8.61 15.64
N THR A 180 -0.22 -8.78 16.25
CA THR A 180 1.06 -8.40 15.66
C THR A 180 1.74 -9.64 15.10
N VAL A 181 2.25 -9.50 13.90
CA VAL A 181 3.07 -10.49 13.20
C VAL A 181 4.51 -9.98 13.21
N SER A 182 5.43 -10.76 13.75
CA SER A 182 6.87 -10.48 13.66
C SER A 182 7.43 -11.11 12.38
N LEU A 183 8.27 -10.35 11.67
CA LEU A 183 8.81 -10.69 10.35
C LEU A 183 10.10 -11.50 10.43
#